data_AF-A0A3C1IRE6-F1
#
_entry.id   AF-A0A3C1IRE6-F1
#
_cell.length_a   1.000
_cell.length_b   1.000
_cell.length_c   1.000
_cell.angle_alpha   90.00
_cell.angle_beta   90.00
_cell.angle_gamma   90.00
#
_symmetry.space_group_name_H-M   'P 1'
#
loop_
_entity.id
_entity.type
_entity.pdbx_description
1 polymer ?
#
loop_
_entity_poly.entity_id
_entity_poly.type
_entity_poly.pdbx_seq_one_letter_code
_entity_poly.pdbx_strand_id
1 'polypeptide(L)'
;MEHNLSNIQLYAYACLIFIITGVVCGIVRWNHMCRPFNENGDFHYPARRLVSFFYIAIALEFPYVLSPTTPDYWTYVKIFGIIFYPVCMTTLFSSYFFRKRLRDSILLKTYLFSAFALLLSLLAIALTMGGHVLTDAGTPLMAAMGGFSLLFSTLSVHITNQLKRTIDKFNTDNYSNVEDFPYRFAQLVLYLPLCWIALMWAVFVSDSRWCKLAVDLITSAAMIYMLCIILHPQQLFTNKQEPDPANDGSKDTATTDSPSEIDAIGNDVLSIILRRYREPHLQKSEVLSEIPKGKVNAASKYITQLGYYNLVNMFRLQHAALYKEAHPAAKQEEIAEESGFSSRTAYYKARKSVAAIDDKIVKSVKL
;
A
#
# COMPACT_ATOMS: atom_id res chain seq x y z
N MET A 1 -20.16 44.89 -2.31
CA MET A 1 -20.87 43.90 -3.14
C MET A 1 -19.90 43.18 -4.09
N GLU A 2 -19.05 43.90 -4.82
CA GLU A 2 -17.99 43.33 -5.68
C GLU A 2 -17.03 42.37 -4.93
N HIS A 3 -16.57 42.72 -3.74
CA HIS A 3 -15.67 41.87 -2.93
C HIS A 3 -16.30 40.51 -2.54
N ASN A 4 -17.62 40.47 -2.29
CA ASN A 4 -18.31 39.21 -1.94
C ASN A 4 -18.52 38.33 -3.18
N LEU A 5 -18.79 38.93 -4.34
CA LEU A 5 -18.91 38.20 -5.60
C LEU A 5 -17.56 37.57 -6.01
N SER A 6 -16.46 38.32 -5.82
CA SER A 6 -15.09 37.83 -6.02
C SER A 6 -14.76 36.62 -5.13
N ASN A 7 -15.16 36.64 -3.85
CA ASN A 7 -14.90 35.52 -2.94
C ASN A 7 -15.69 34.25 -3.30
N ILE A 8 -16.94 34.40 -3.71
CA ILE A 8 -17.78 33.26 -4.13
C ILE A 8 -17.18 32.57 -5.36
N GLN A 9 -16.70 33.35 -6.32
CA GLN A 9 -16.02 32.84 -7.51
C GLN A 9 -14.73 32.08 -7.16
N LEU A 10 -13.94 32.58 -6.21
CA LEU A 10 -12.73 31.89 -5.76
C LEU A 10 -13.01 30.49 -5.21
N TYR A 11 -14.08 30.31 -4.41
CA TYR A 11 -14.45 29.00 -3.89
C TYR A 11 -14.86 28.02 -4.99
N ALA A 12 -15.64 28.49 -5.96
CA ALA A 12 -16.04 27.68 -7.12
C ALA A 12 -14.83 27.30 -7.98
N TYR A 13 -13.91 28.25 -8.24
CA TYR A 13 -12.71 27.99 -9.03
C TYR A 13 -11.76 27.01 -8.37
N ALA A 14 -11.55 27.08 -7.05
CA ALA A 14 -10.72 26.12 -6.34
C ALA A 14 -11.28 24.69 -6.44
N CYS A 15 -12.59 24.53 -6.23
CA CYS A 15 -13.26 23.24 -6.40
C CYS A 15 -13.21 22.75 -7.86
N LEU A 16 -13.37 23.65 -8.84
CA LEU A 16 -13.24 23.31 -10.26
C LEU A 16 -11.81 22.87 -10.62
N ILE A 17 -10.78 23.55 -10.12
CA ILE A 17 -9.37 23.14 -10.27
C ILE A 17 -9.19 21.73 -9.71
N PHE A 18 -9.74 21.46 -8.53
CA PHE A 18 -9.69 20.15 -7.91
C PHE A 18 -10.36 19.05 -8.75
N ILE A 19 -11.57 19.31 -9.27
CA ILE A 19 -12.29 18.39 -10.16
C ILE A 19 -11.52 18.16 -11.46
N ILE A 20 -11.10 19.22 -12.16
CA ILE A 20 -10.38 19.10 -13.43
C ILE A 20 -9.08 18.32 -13.23
N THR A 21 -8.33 18.64 -12.16
CA THR A 21 -7.10 17.92 -11.81
C THR A 21 -7.39 16.44 -11.60
N GLY A 22 -8.41 16.11 -10.79
CA GLY A 22 -8.85 14.74 -10.57
C GLY A 22 -9.19 14.03 -11.89
N VAL A 23 -10.07 14.59 -12.71
CA VAL A 23 -10.47 13.99 -14.00
C VAL A 23 -9.28 13.77 -14.93
N VAL A 24 -8.41 14.77 -15.10
CA VAL A 24 -7.19 14.65 -15.93
C VAL A 24 -6.27 13.57 -15.37
N CYS A 25 -5.98 13.59 -14.07
CA CYS A 25 -5.15 12.56 -13.43
C CYS A 25 -5.74 11.16 -13.60
N GLY A 26 -7.07 11.03 -13.50
CA GLY A 26 -7.78 9.76 -13.69
C GLY A 26 -7.66 9.21 -15.11
N ILE A 27 -7.85 10.08 -16.11
CA ILE A 27 -7.71 9.75 -17.54
C ILE A 27 -6.26 9.35 -17.86
N VAL A 28 -5.27 10.15 -17.41
CA VAL A 28 -3.85 9.84 -17.62
C VAL A 28 -3.52 8.49 -16.98
N ARG A 29 -3.94 8.27 -15.73
CA ARG A 29 -3.65 7.02 -15.02
C ARG A 29 -4.28 5.79 -15.66
N TRP A 30 -5.46 5.95 -16.28
CA TRP A 30 -6.17 4.85 -16.94
C TRP A 30 -5.42 4.39 -18.19
N ASN A 31 -4.97 5.34 -19.00
CA ASN A 31 -4.40 5.10 -20.31
C ASN A 31 -2.89 4.87 -20.29
N HIS A 32 -2.17 5.38 -19.27
CA HIS A 32 -0.71 5.28 -19.22
C HIS A 32 -0.23 4.01 -18.52
N MET A 33 0.66 3.28 -19.21
CA MET A 33 1.52 2.23 -18.66
C MET A 33 2.87 2.27 -19.38
N CYS A 34 3.98 2.32 -18.65
CA CYS A 34 5.31 2.24 -19.23
C CYS A 34 5.53 0.86 -19.90
N ARG A 35 6.16 0.86 -21.08
CA ARG A 35 6.71 -0.38 -21.68
C ARG A 35 8.02 -0.76 -20.97
N PRO A 36 8.33 -2.06 -20.77
CA PRO A 36 7.56 -3.25 -21.17
C PRO A 36 6.46 -3.67 -20.16
N PHE A 37 6.29 -2.94 -19.06
CA PHE A 37 5.36 -3.30 -17.97
C PHE A 37 3.87 -3.29 -18.34
N ASN A 38 3.52 -2.85 -19.55
CA ASN A 38 2.16 -2.88 -20.07
C ASN A 38 1.67 -4.31 -20.40
N GLU A 39 2.57 -5.25 -20.67
CA GLU A 39 2.24 -6.64 -21.01
C GLU A 39 1.54 -7.36 -19.84
N ASN A 40 1.94 -7.05 -18.60
CA ASN A 40 1.29 -7.54 -17.38
C ASN A 40 0.82 -6.36 -16.51
N GLY A 41 0.01 -5.47 -17.09
CA GLY A 41 -0.35 -4.20 -16.48
C GLY A 41 -1.07 -4.31 -15.13
N ASP A 42 -1.97 -5.27 -14.95
CA ASP A 42 -2.69 -5.45 -13.68
C ASP A 42 -1.75 -5.92 -12.55
N PHE A 43 -0.62 -6.54 -12.93
CA PHE A 43 0.43 -6.92 -12.01
C PHE A 43 1.38 -5.76 -11.67
N HIS A 44 1.87 -4.99 -12.64
CA HIS A 44 2.82 -3.91 -12.33
C HIS A 44 2.14 -2.67 -11.74
N TYR A 45 0.83 -2.54 -11.97
CA TYR A 45 0.01 -1.39 -11.59
C TYR A 45 -1.26 -1.82 -10.86
N PRO A 46 -1.14 -2.42 -9.66
CA PRO A 46 -2.31 -2.83 -8.90
C PRO A 46 -3.16 -1.62 -8.53
N ALA A 47 -4.48 -1.86 -8.42
CA ALA A 47 -5.47 -0.82 -8.17
C ALA A 47 -5.53 0.31 -9.22
N ARG A 48 -4.84 0.23 -10.37
CA ARG A 48 -4.85 1.27 -11.43
C ARG A 48 -6.26 1.77 -11.75
N ARG A 49 -7.17 0.85 -12.05
CA ARG A 49 -8.55 1.17 -12.41
C ARG A 49 -9.31 1.85 -11.26
N LEU A 50 -9.03 1.44 -10.02
CA LEU A 50 -9.62 2.05 -8.82
C LEU A 50 -9.08 3.46 -8.58
N VAL A 51 -7.77 3.69 -8.74
CA VAL A 51 -7.18 5.03 -8.63
C VAL A 51 -7.82 5.96 -9.66
N SER A 52 -7.90 5.54 -10.92
CA SER A 52 -8.57 6.32 -11.97
C SER A 52 -10.03 6.60 -11.65
N PHE A 53 -10.77 5.58 -11.17
CA PHE A 53 -12.15 5.75 -10.76
C PHE A 53 -12.29 6.79 -9.64
N PHE A 54 -11.48 6.70 -8.58
CA PHE A 54 -11.55 7.67 -7.47
C PHE A 54 -11.15 9.08 -7.88
N TYR A 55 -10.14 9.23 -8.76
CA TYR A 55 -9.79 10.52 -9.33
C TYR A 55 -10.93 11.15 -10.13
N ILE A 56 -11.67 10.36 -10.91
CA ILE A 56 -12.83 10.85 -11.67
C ILE A 56 -14.04 11.10 -10.75
N ALA A 57 -14.22 10.29 -9.70
CA ALA A 57 -15.36 10.38 -8.78
C ALA A 57 -15.42 11.72 -8.00
N ILE A 58 -14.32 12.47 -7.94
CA ILE A 58 -14.31 13.84 -7.39
C ILE A 58 -15.26 14.76 -8.16
N ALA A 59 -15.56 14.47 -9.44
CA ALA A 59 -16.53 15.22 -10.23
C ALA A 59 -17.95 15.20 -9.64
N LEU A 60 -18.25 14.33 -8.67
CA LEU A 60 -19.51 14.37 -7.92
C LEU A 60 -19.69 15.67 -7.12
N GLU A 61 -18.61 16.41 -6.84
CA GLU A 61 -18.68 17.75 -6.21
C GLU A 61 -19.13 18.86 -7.18
N PHE A 62 -19.28 18.57 -8.48
CA PHE A 62 -19.55 19.58 -9.52
C PHE A 62 -20.75 20.53 -9.25
N PRO A 63 -21.87 20.10 -8.64
CA PRO A 63 -22.95 21.03 -8.32
C PRO A 63 -22.54 22.21 -7.43
N TYR A 64 -21.53 22.02 -6.56
CA TYR A 64 -20.99 23.11 -5.74
C TYR A 64 -20.25 24.16 -6.58
N VAL A 65 -19.65 23.79 -7.71
CA VAL A 65 -19.03 24.75 -8.63
C VAL A 65 -20.08 25.63 -9.29
N LEU A 66 -21.23 25.04 -9.66
CA LEU A 66 -22.32 25.77 -10.33
C LEU A 66 -22.97 26.79 -9.40
N SER A 67 -23.22 26.41 -8.14
CA SER A 67 -23.88 27.27 -7.16
C SER A 67 -23.29 27.12 -5.75
N PRO A 68 -22.09 27.68 -5.49
CA PRO A 68 -21.39 27.55 -4.20
C PRO A 68 -22.11 28.23 -3.01
N THR A 69 -23.09 29.09 -3.32
CA THR A 69 -23.95 29.77 -2.33
C THR A 69 -25.10 28.90 -1.85
N THR A 70 -25.44 27.82 -2.57
CA THR A 70 -26.53 26.92 -2.20
C THR A 70 -26.18 26.14 -0.92
N PRO A 71 -26.99 26.24 0.14
CA PRO A 71 -26.72 25.56 1.41
C PRO A 71 -26.60 24.05 1.30
N ASP A 72 -27.45 23.39 0.49
CA ASP A 72 -27.41 21.94 0.31
C ASP A 72 -26.13 21.45 -0.37
N TYR A 73 -25.62 22.18 -1.36
CA TYR A 73 -24.36 21.82 -2.03
C TYR A 73 -23.16 21.99 -1.08
N TRP A 74 -23.20 23.00 -0.22
CA TRP A 74 -22.19 23.15 0.84
C TRP A 74 -22.25 22.01 1.84
N THR A 75 -23.44 21.65 2.33
CA THR A 75 -23.65 20.51 3.23
C THR A 75 -23.19 19.20 2.60
N TYR A 76 -23.55 18.97 1.33
CA TYR A 76 -23.13 17.80 0.57
C TYR A 76 -21.61 17.68 0.47
N VAL A 77 -20.91 18.73 0.04
CA VAL A 77 -19.45 18.68 -0.16
C VAL A 77 -18.70 18.44 1.15
N LYS A 78 -19.17 19.00 2.28
CA LYS A 78 -18.62 18.69 3.60
C LYS A 78 -18.74 17.19 3.93
N ILE A 79 -19.92 16.62 3.72
CA ILE A 79 -20.18 15.18 3.96
C ILE A 79 -19.37 14.31 2.99
N PHE A 80 -19.28 14.73 1.73
CA PHE A 80 -18.53 14.03 0.68
C PHE A 80 -17.10 13.77 1.12
N GLY A 81 -16.37 14.80 1.55
CA GLY A 81 -14.97 14.64 1.95
C GLY A 81 -14.76 13.62 3.07
N ILE A 82 -15.58 13.70 4.13
CA ILE A 82 -15.41 12.82 5.31
C ILE A 82 -15.85 11.38 5.06
N ILE A 83 -16.67 11.10 4.04
CA ILE A 83 -17.07 9.72 3.69
C ILE A 83 -16.20 9.15 2.56
N PHE A 84 -15.95 9.95 1.52
CA PHE A 84 -15.22 9.53 0.33
C PHE A 84 -13.76 9.14 0.63
N TYR A 85 -13.03 9.97 1.36
CA TYR A 85 -11.58 9.76 1.55
C TYR A 85 -11.22 8.54 2.42
N PRO A 86 -11.87 8.28 3.57
CA PRO A 86 -11.61 7.04 4.31
C PRO A 86 -11.86 5.81 3.45
N VAL A 87 -12.93 5.82 2.64
CA VAL A 87 -13.34 4.67 1.83
C VAL A 87 -12.39 4.46 0.65
N CYS A 88 -12.07 5.55 -0.05
CA CYS A 88 -11.10 5.60 -1.15
C CYS A 88 -9.75 5.04 -0.69
N MET A 89 -9.17 5.60 0.38
CA MET A 89 -7.85 5.21 0.86
C MET A 89 -7.81 3.76 1.35
N THR A 90 -8.83 3.31 2.09
CA THR A 90 -8.96 1.92 2.55
C THR A 90 -8.99 0.94 1.37
N THR A 91 -9.79 1.25 0.35
CA THR A 91 -9.96 0.41 -0.83
C THR A 91 -8.67 0.38 -1.66
N LEU A 92 -8.03 1.53 -1.86
CA LEU A 92 -6.77 1.64 -2.59
C LEU A 92 -5.65 0.86 -1.89
N PHE A 93 -5.45 1.06 -0.59
CA PHE A 93 -4.38 0.38 0.15
C PHE A 93 -4.61 -1.13 0.21
N SER A 94 -5.85 -1.55 0.45
CA SER A 94 -6.21 -2.96 0.42
C SER A 94 -5.96 -3.59 -0.95
N SER A 95 -6.32 -2.90 -2.03
CA SER A 95 -6.14 -3.42 -3.39
C SER A 95 -4.68 -3.41 -3.84
N TYR A 96 -3.91 -2.42 -3.39
CA TYR A 96 -2.52 -2.24 -3.79
C TYR A 96 -1.57 -3.18 -3.04
N PHE A 97 -1.68 -3.22 -1.71
CA PHE A 97 -0.79 -3.99 -0.83
C PHE A 97 -1.32 -5.39 -0.50
N PHE A 98 -2.64 -5.63 -0.58
CA PHE A 98 -3.30 -6.87 -0.15
C PHE A 98 -4.31 -7.39 -1.21
N ARG A 99 -3.89 -7.55 -2.47
CA ARG A 99 -4.75 -7.79 -3.66
C ARG A 99 -5.87 -8.81 -3.51
N LYS A 100 -5.61 -9.99 -2.93
CA LYS A 100 -6.65 -11.01 -2.67
C LYS A 100 -7.80 -10.48 -1.83
N ARG A 101 -7.52 -9.56 -0.89
CA ARG A 101 -8.51 -9.03 0.03
C ARG A 101 -9.65 -8.32 -0.72
N LEU A 102 -9.41 -7.43 -1.68
CA LEU A 102 -10.54 -6.82 -2.40
C LEU A 102 -11.26 -7.81 -3.32
N ARG A 103 -10.49 -8.67 -4.02
CA ARG A 103 -11.07 -9.64 -4.94
C ARG A 103 -12.03 -10.58 -4.24
N ASP A 104 -11.66 -11.03 -3.04
CA ASP A 104 -12.33 -12.13 -2.36
C ASP A 104 -13.20 -11.65 -1.17
N SER A 105 -12.97 -10.44 -0.63
CA SER A 105 -13.74 -9.90 0.50
C SER A 105 -15.06 -9.26 0.05
N ILE A 106 -16.17 -9.90 0.42
CA ILE A 106 -17.51 -9.33 0.33
C ILE A 106 -17.60 -8.06 1.19
N LEU A 107 -16.99 -8.06 2.38
CA LEU A 107 -17.02 -6.92 3.30
C LEU A 107 -16.46 -5.64 2.67
N LEU A 108 -15.31 -5.72 1.99
CA LEU A 108 -14.70 -4.54 1.37
C LEU A 108 -15.51 -4.03 0.16
N LYS A 109 -16.16 -4.94 -0.59
CA LYS A 109 -17.08 -4.55 -1.68
C LYS A 109 -18.34 -3.87 -1.14
N THR A 110 -18.96 -4.43 -0.10
CA THR A 110 -20.12 -3.84 0.57
C THR A 110 -19.78 -2.48 1.18
N TYR A 111 -18.60 -2.34 1.78
CA TYR A 111 -18.08 -1.10 2.32
C TYR A 111 -17.92 -0.01 1.25
N LEU A 112 -17.36 -0.35 0.09
CA LEU A 112 -17.27 0.59 -1.04
C LEU A 112 -18.65 0.96 -1.58
N PHE A 113 -19.51 -0.04 -1.80
CA PHE A 113 -20.84 0.16 -2.36
C PHE A 113 -21.73 1.01 -1.45
N SER A 114 -21.73 0.75 -0.14
CA SER A 114 -22.56 1.50 0.82
C SER A 114 -22.19 2.98 0.88
N ALA A 115 -20.89 3.30 0.85
CA ALA A 115 -20.42 4.68 0.83
C ALA A 115 -20.86 5.43 -0.44
N PHE A 116 -20.69 4.82 -1.63
CA PHE A 116 -21.11 5.45 -2.88
C PHE A 116 -22.63 5.54 -3.01
N ALA A 117 -23.36 4.52 -2.57
CA ALA A 117 -24.82 4.56 -2.53
C ALA A 117 -25.31 5.72 -1.65
N LEU A 118 -24.70 5.92 -0.48
CA LEU A 118 -25.01 7.05 0.41
C LEU A 118 -24.68 8.40 -0.26
N LEU A 119 -23.48 8.56 -0.82
CA LEU A 119 -23.07 9.81 -1.47
C LEU A 119 -23.95 10.15 -2.69
N LEU A 120 -24.30 9.16 -3.51
CA LEU A 120 -25.18 9.36 -4.66
C LEU A 120 -26.61 9.68 -4.22
N SER A 121 -27.10 9.08 -3.14
CA SER A 121 -28.42 9.39 -2.60
C SER A 121 -28.49 10.83 -2.08
N LEU A 122 -27.48 11.29 -1.33
CA LEU A 122 -27.39 12.66 -0.85
C LEU A 122 -27.28 13.66 -2.02
N LEU A 123 -26.49 13.32 -3.04
CA LEU A 123 -26.38 14.14 -4.25
C LEU A 123 -27.72 14.26 -4.98
N ALA A 124 -28.45 13.14 -5.14
CA ALA A 124 -29.76 13.13 -5.78
C ALA A 124 -30.79 13.98 -5.02
N ILE A 125 -30.76 13.93 -3.68
CA ILE A 125 -31.61 14.79 -2.83
C ILE A 125 -31.25 16.26 -3.04
N ALA A 126 -29.97 16.61 -3.00
CA ALA A 126 -29.50 17.99 -3.19
C ALA A 126 -29.88 18.56 -4.58
N LEU A 127 -29.91 17.71 -5.61
CA LEU A 127 -30.23 18.13 -6.98
C LEU A 127 -31.74 18.26 -7.25
N THR A 128 -32.58 17.42 -6.63
CA THR A 128 -34.02 17.33 -6.99
C THR A 128 -34.95 18.10 -6.07
N MET A 129 -34.56 18.38 -4.82
CA MET A 129 -35.48 18.87 -3.79
C MET A 129 -35.26 20.35 -3.40
N GLY A 130 -34.99 21.21 -4.39
CA GLY A 130 -35.03 22.67 -4.20
C GLY A 130 -33.92 23.29 -3.33
N GLY A 131 -32.88 22.54 -2.96
CA GLY A 131 -31.64 23.09 -2.37
C GLY A 131 -31.70 23.47 -0.88
N HIS A 132 -32.72 23.01 -0.15
CA HIS A 132 -32.87 23.25 1.29
C HIS A 132 -33.01 21.99 2.15
N VAL A 133 -33.30 20.82 1.58
CA VAL A 133 -33.67 19.61 2.35
C VAL A 133 -32.52 19.08 3.20
N LEU A 134 -31.28 19.06 2.67
CA LEU A 134 -30.14 18.60 3.46
C LEU A 134 -29.81 19.60 4.58
N THR A 135 -29.99 20.88 4.29
CA THR A 135 -29.74 21.96 5.24
C THR A 135 -30.78 21.98 6.36
N ASP A 136 -32.05 21.74 6.04
CA ASP A 136 -33.15 21.67 7.02
C ASP A 136 -33.00 20.49 7.97
N ALA A 137 -32.45 19.36 7.48
CA ALA A 137 -32.09 18.22 8.33
C ALA A 137 -30.96 18.56 9.32
N GLY A 138 -30.21 19.64 9.08
CA GLY A 138 -29.38 20.35 10.05
C GLY A 138 -28.41 19.48 10.87
N THR A 139 -28.37 19.74 12.18
CA THR A 139 -27.46 19.07 13.13
C THR A 139 -27.63 17.55 13.18
N PRO A 140 -28.85 16.97 13.18
CA PRO A 140 -29.03 15.52 13.11
C PRO A 140 -28.31 14.84 11.93
N LEU A 141 -28.43 15.41 10.73
CA LEU A 141 -27.76 14.86 9.55
C LEU A 141 -26.24 14.91 9.70
N MET A 142 -25.71 16.06 10.13
CA MET A 142 -24.27 16.24 10.30
C MET A 142 -23.70 15.28 11.37
N ALA A 143 -24.42 15.09 12.49
CA ALA A 143 -24.02 14.14 13.52
C ALA A 143 -24.03 12.69 13.00
N ALA A 144 -25.06 12.29 12.26
CA ALA A 144 -25.14 10.97 11.66
C ALA A 144 -24.00 10.71 10.66
N MET A 145 -23.72 11.68 9.77
CA MET A 145 -22.64 11.56 8.77
C MET A 145 -21.26 11.55 9.41
N GLY A 146 -21.04 12.33 10.48
CA GLY A 146 -19.84 12.25 11.30
C GLY A 146 -19.67 10.87 11.92
N GLY A 147 -20.74 10.26 12.46
CA GLY A 147 -20.75 8.90 12.98
C GLY A 147 -20.37 7.85 11.91
N PHE A 148 -20.97 7.92 10.73
CA PHE A 148 -20.61 7.03 9.61
C PHE A 148 -19.16 7.22 9.15
N SER A 149 -18.67 8.45 9.08
CA SER A 149 -17.27 8.74 8.75
C SER A 149 -16.30 8.11 9.74
N LEU A 150 -16.58 8.21 11.05
CA LEU A 150 -15.76 7.56 12.08
C LEU A 150 -15.76 6.04 11.90
N LEU A 151 -16.92 5.45 11.66
CA LEU A 151 -17.05 4.01 11.37
C LEU A 151 -16.22 3.61 10.15
N PHE A 152 -16.33 4.36 9.04
CA PHE A 152 -15.52 4.10 7.85
C PHE A 152 -14.02 4.27 8.10
N SER A 153 -13.63 5.21 8.94
CA SER A 153 -12.23 5.48 9.29
C SER A 153 -11.61 4.36 10.13
N THR A 154 -12.39 3.60 10.91
CA THR A 154 -11.86 2.46 11.70
C THR A 154 -11.15 1.44 10.82
N LEU A 155 -11.73 1.10 9.66
CA LEU A 155 -11.13 0.17 8.73
C LEU A 155 -9.88 0.78 8.07
N SER A 156 -9.88 2.07 7.75
CA SER A 156 -8.71 2.77 7.24
C SER A 156 -7.52 2.72 8.21
N VAL A 157 -7.78 2.94 9.50
CA VAL A 157 -6.77 2.83 10.57
C VAL A 157 -6.27 1.40 10.69
N HIS A 158 -7.17 0.41 10.65
CA HIS A 158 -6.80 -1.00 10.69
C HIS A 158 -5.87 -1.40 9.53
N ILE A 159 -6.21 -1.03 8.29
CA ILE A 159 -5.39 -1.30 7.10
C ILE A 159 -4.03 -0.58 7.19
N THR A 160 -4.02 0.66 7.64
CA THR A 160 -2.78 1.45 7.81
C THR A 160 -1.86 0.80 8.84
N ASN A 161 -2.40 0.39 9.99
CA ASN A 161 -1.65 -0.31 11.03
C ASN A 161 -1.16 -1.67 10.56
N GLN A 162 -1.96 -2.39 9.78
CA GLN A 162 -1.52 -3.64 9.18
C GLN A 162 -0.36 -3.42 8.21
N LEU A 163 -0.43 -2.40 7.34
CA LEU A 163 0.67 -2.05 6.44
C LEU A 163 1.92 -1.66 7.24
N LYS A 164 1.78 -0.88 8.32
CA LYS A 164 2.89 -0.56 9.23
C LYS A 164 3.52 -1.84 9.78
N ARG A 165 2.72 -2.78 10.30
CA ARG A 165 3.23 -4.08 10.79
C ARG A 165 3.93 -4.86 9.67
N THR A 166 3.42 -4.83 8.44
CA THR A 166 4.08 -5.47 7.29
C THR A 166 5.40 -4.80 6.94
N ILE A 167 5.50 -3.47 6.99
CA ILE A 167 6.74 -2.71 6.80
C ILE A 167 7.74 -3.05 7.92
N ASP A 168 7.30 -3.08 9.17
CA ASP A 168 8.15 -3.42 10.32
C ASP A 168 8.68 -4.87 10.19
N LYS A 169 7.82 -5.81 9.77
CA LYS A 169 8.18 -7.21 9.48
C LYS A 169 9.02 -7.39 8.20
N PHE A 170 9.03 -6.42 7.27
CA PHE A 170 9.82 -6.53 6.04
C PHE A 170 11.33 -6.63 6.33
N ASN A 171 11.77 -6.04 7.45
CA ASN A 171 13.16 -6.16 7.89
C ASN A 171 13.50 -7.55 8.50
N THR A 172 12.51 -8.41 8.77
CA THR A 172 12.73 -9.69 9.48
C THR A 172 12.20 -10.96 8.80
N ASP A 173 11.14 -10.94 7.96
CA ASP A 173 10.23 -12.11 7.97
C ASP A 173 9.84 -12.84 6.67
N ASN A 174 10.21 -12.45 5.43
CA ASN A 174 9.87 -13.34 4.30
C ASN A 174 10.67 -13.22 3.00
N TYR A 175 11.37 -12.11 2.76
CA TYR A 175 11.96 -11.83 1.45
C TYR A 175 13.48 -11.97 1.48
N SER A 176 14.03 -12.68 0.49
CA SER A 176 15.48 -12.74 0.27
C SER A 176 15.97 -11.60 -0.62
N ASN A 177 15.06 -10.84 -1.25
CA ASN A 177 15.37 -9.74 -2.16
C ASN A 177 14.60 -8.46 -1.80
N VAL A 178 15.25 -7.31 -1.95
CA VAL A 178 14.69 -5.99 -1.63
C VAL A 178 13.62 -5.56 -2.66
N GLU A 179 13.61 -6.19 -3.84
CA GLU A 179 12.72 -5.83 -4.96
C GLU A 179 11.35 -6.53 -4.90
N ASP A 180 11.14 -7.47 -3.97
CA ASP A 180 9.92 -8.29 -3.85
C ASP A 180 8.75 -7.56 -3.16
N PHE A 181 9.04 -6.50 -2.40
CA PHE A 181 8.04 -5.63 -1.78
C PHE A 181 8.40 -4.16 -2.06
N PRO A 182 7.41 -3.31 -2.42
CA PRO A 182 7.66 -1.89 -2.70
C PRO A 182 7.88 -1.08 -1.42
N TYR A 183 8.90 -1.42 -0.62
CA TYR A 183 9.13 -0.90 0.73
C TYR A 183 9.22 0.62 0.78
N ARG A 184 10.03 1.23 -0.10
CA ARG A 184 10.20 2.70 -0.13
C ARG A 184 8.89 3.41 -0.44
N PHE A 185 8.11 2.87 -1.38
CA PHE A 185 6.81 3.41 -1.71
C PHE A 185 5.83 3.22 -0.54
N ALA A 186 5.81 2.06 0.10
CA ALA A 186 4.98 1.79 1.26
C ALA A 186 5.26 2.76 2.43
N GLN A 187 6.53 3.04 2.71
CA GLN A 187 6.93 4.03 3.72
C GLN A 187 6.49 5.45 3.34
N LEU A 188 6.66 5.83 2.07
CA LEU A 188 6.27 7.16 1.58
C LEU A 188 4.77 7.42 1.76
N VAL A 189 3.94 6.41 1.50
CA VAL A 189 2.47 6.57 1.51
C VAL A 189 1.81 6.16 2.83
N LEU A 190 2.56 5.60 3.79
CA LEU A 190 1.99 4.94 4.98
C LEU A 190 0.96 5.80 5.72
N TYR A 191 1.28 7.06 5.99
CA TYR A 191 0.42 7.96 6.77
C TYR A 191 -0.53 8.80 5.91
N LEU A 192 -0.45 8.68 4.59
CA LEU A 192 -1.26 9.44 3.64
C LEU A 192 -2.77 9.29 3.91
N PRO A 193 -3.33 8.08 4.19
CA PRO A 193 -4.75 7.94 4.51
C PRO A 193 -5.18 8.79 5.71
N LEU A 194 -4.40 8.80 6.78
CA LEU A 194 -4.73 9.52 8.01
C LEU A 194 -4.63 11.04 7.82
N CYS A 195 -3.63 11.49 7.06
CA CYS A 195 -3.51 12.91 6.70
C CYS A 195 -4.73 13.40 5.90
N TRP A 196 -5.21 12.62 4.92
CA TRP A 196 -6.39 13.00 4.14
C TRP A 196 -7.66 13.01 4.98
N ILE A 197 -7.86 12.00 5.83
CA ILE A 197 -9.00 11.96 6.75
C ILE A 197 -9.00 13.21 7.64
N ALA A 198 -7.84 13.56 8.23
CA ALA A 198 -7.72 14.73 9.08
C ALA A 198 -8.04 16.05 8.33
N LEU A 199 -7.56 16.21 7.09
CA LEU A 199 -7.86 17.39 6.27
C LEU A 199 -9.37 17.51 5.96
N MET A 200 -10.04 16.40 5.64
CA MET A 200 -11.48 16.42 5.37
C MET A 200 -12.31 16.71 6.62
N TRP A 201 -11.89 16.19 7.78
CA TRP A 201 -12.49 16.54 9.06
C TRP A 201 -12.29 18.02 9.41
N ALA A 202 -11.14 18.62 9.07
CA ALA A 202 -10.92 20.05 9.27
C ALA A 202 -11.91 20.90 8.47
N VAL A 203 -12.20 20.52 7.21
CA VAL A 203 -13.25 21.18 6.41
C VAL A 203 -14.63 21.00 7.06
N PHE A 204 -14.95 19.78 7.46
CA PHE A 204 -16.26 19.44 8.03
C PHE A 204 -16.55 20.19 9.34
N VAL A 205 -15.57 20.30 10.23
CA VAL A 205 -15.71 20.93 11.55
C VAL A 205 -15.59 22.45 11.49
N SER A 206 -14.70 22.99 10.64
CA SER A 206 -14.48 24.45 10.57
C SER A 206 -15.65 25.22 9.98
N ASP A 207 -16.54 24.55 9.25
CA ASP A 207 -17.61 25.14 8.43
C ASP A 207 -17.14 26.31 7.55
N SER A 208 -15.85 26.31 7.18
CA SER A 208 -15.19 27.41 6.52
C SER A 208 -14.93 27.09 5.04
N ARG A 209 -15.48 27.92 4.16
CA ARG A 209 -15.23 27.86 2.70
C ARG A 209 -13.77 28.19 2.36
N TRP A 210 -13.11 29.02 3.15
CA TRP A 210 -11.67 29.27 3.01
C TRP A 210 -10.84 28.03 3.36
N CYS A 211 -11.25 27.27 4.38
CA CYS A 211 -10.62 26.00 4.70
C CYS A 211 -10.80 25.00 3.54
N LYS A 212 -12.00 24.88 2.98
CA LYS A 212 -12.24 24.03 1.80
C LYS A 212 -11.39 24.46 0.60
N LEU A 213 -11.34 25.76 0.30
CA LEU A 213 -10.50 26.30 -0.77
C LEU A 213 -9.03 25.88 -0.60
N ALA A 214 -8.47 26.07 0.59
CA ALA A 214 -7.08 25.69 0.87
C ALA A 214 -6.88 24.17 0.71
N VAL A 215 -7.80 23.36 1.23
CA VAL A 215 -7.75 21.90 1.10
C VAL A 215 -7.84 21.47 -0.36
N ASP A 216 -8.70 22.08 -1.18
CA ASP A 216 -8.84 21.77 -2.61
C ASP A 216 -7.57 22.06 -3.41
N LEU A 217 -6.88 23.15 -3.11
CA LEU A 217 -5.61 23.46 -3.76
C LEU A 217 -4.49 22.50 -3.32
N ILE A 218 -4.43 22.18 -2.03
CA ILE A 218 -3.46 21.22 -1.47
C ILE A 218 -3.69 19.82 -2.04
N THR A 219 -4.94 19.35 -2.07
CA THR A 219 -5.31 18.04 -2.64
C THR A 219 -5.02 17.99 -4.13
N SER A 220 -5.27 19.06 -4.88
CA SER A 220 -4.94 19.16 -6.31
C SER A 220 -3.44 18.96 -6.56
N ALA A 221 -2.59 19.70 -5.85
CA ALA A 221 -1.14 19.56 -5.95
C ALA A 221 -0.68 18.15 -5.56
N ALA A 222 -1.24 17.60 -4.48
CA ALA A 222 -0.91 16.26 -4.03
C ALA A 222 -1.37 15.16 -5.00
N MET A 223 -2.50 15.32 -5.69
CA MET A 223 -2.95 14.39 -6.73
C MET A 223 -1.96 14.33 -7.89
N ILE A 224 -1.46 15.48 -8.35
CA ILE A 224 -0.45 15.54 -9.42
C ILE A 224 0.84 14.86 -8.94
N TYR A 225 1.31 15.19 -7.74
CA TYR A 225 2.51 14.58 -7.17
C TYR A 225 2.38 13.05 -7.05
N MET A 226 1.26 12.58 -6.52
CA MET A 226 0.98 11.15 -6.39
C MET A 226 0.87 10.47 -7.76
N LEU A 227 0.24 11.11 -8.75
CA LEU A 227 0.17 10.61 -10.11
C LEU A 227 1.56 10.36 -10.69
N CYS A 228 2.47 11.34 -10.55
CA CYS A 228 3.85 11.21 -11.02
C CYS A 228 4.57 9.99 -10.40
N ILE A 229 4.35 9.71 -9.12
CA ILE A 229 4.95 8.55 -8.44
C ILE A 229 4.38 7.24 -8.95
N ILE A 230 3.05 7.14 -9.07
CA ILE A 230 2.37 5.88 -9.42
C ILE A 230 2.35 5.61 -10.93
N LEU A 231 2.85 6.55 -11.74
CA LEU A 231 2.99 6.40 -13.19
C LEU A 231 4.08 5.38 -13.54
N HIS A 232 5.15 5.35 -12.75
CA HIS A 232 6.17 4.30 -12.81
C HIS A 232 5.76 3.12 -11.92
N PRO A 233 5.93 1.87 -12.38
CA PRO A 233 5.56 0.72 -11.57
C PRO A 233 6.47 0.64 -10.35
N GLN A 234 5.85 0.46 -9.18
CA GLN A 234 6.60 0.28 -7.92
C GLN A 234 6.70 -1.21 -7.57
N GLN A 235 5.93 -2.08 -8.22
CA GLN A 235 5.99 -3.53 -8.06
C GLN A 235 6.57 -4.16 -9.33
N LEU A 236 7.76 -4.74 -9.20
CA LEU A 236 8.55 -5.22 -10.33
C LEU A 236 8.53 -6.76 -10.48
N PHE A 237 8.33 -7.53 -9.40
CA PHE A 237 8.49 -8.99 -9.43
C PHE A 237 7.36 -9.79 -8.78
N THR A 238 7.01 -10.90 -9.44
CA THR A 238 5.92 -11.82 -9.07
C THR A 238 6.19 -12.56 -7.77
N ASN A 239 5.39 -12.31 -6.74
CA ASN A 239 5.26 -13.22 -5.60
C ASN A 239 4.31 -14.37 -5.96
N LYS A 240 4.79 -15.63 -5.91
CA LYS A 240 3.91 -16.82 -5.97
C LYS A 240 3.13 -17.03 -4.66
N GLN A 241 3.56 -16.40 -3.57
CA GLN A 241 2.82 -16.34 -2.30
C GLN A 241 2.77 -14.90 -1.78
N GLU A 242 1.55 -14.37 -1.73
CA GLU A 242 1.23 -13.11 -1.05
C GLU A 242 1.28 -13.32 0.47
N PRO A 243 1.66 -12.30 1.26
CA PRO A 243 1.57 -12.37 2.71
C PRO A 243 0.11 -12.56 3.12
N ASP A 244 -0.22 -13.76 3.59
CA ASP A 244 -1.56 -14.08 4.07
C ASP A 244 -1.83 -13.30 5.37
N PRO A 245 -2.83 -12.41 5.40
CA PRO A 245 -3.14 -11.64 6.60
C PRO A 245 -3.71 -12.48 7.76
N ALA A 246 -4.07 -13.74 7.50
CA ALA A 246 -4.81 -14.56 8.45
C ALA A 246 -3.95 -15.50 9.31
N ASN A 247 -2.64 -15.61 9.07
CA ASN A 247 -1.79 -16.56 9.82
C ASN A 247 -0.90 -15.89 10.88
N ASP A 248 -1.47 -14.90 11.59
CA ASP A 248 -0.90 -14.36 12.85
C ASP A 248 -1.39 -15.16 14.07
N GLY A 249 -1.69 -16.45 13.86
CA GLY A 249 -2.39 -17.30 14.83
C GLY A 249 -1.78 -18.69 14.96
N SER A 250 -0.46 -18.81 15.12
CA SER A 250 0.05 -19.99 15.79
C SER A 250 -0.20 -19.82 17.28
N LYS A 251 -1.16 -20.58 17.81
CA LYS A 251 -1.28 -20.82 19.25
C LYS A 251 0.11 -21.11 19.82
N ASP A 252 0.46 -20.40 20.88
CA ASP A 252 1.58 -20.72 21.76
C ASP A 252 1.33 -22.09 22.40
N THR A 253 1.70 -23.15 21.72
CA THR A 253 2.12 -24.37 22.41
C THR A 253 3.59 -24.19 22.71
N ALA A 254 3.89 -23.74 23.93
CA ALA A 254 5.23 -23.73 24.47
C ALA A 254 5.72 -25.18 24.58
N THR A 255 6.33 -25.69 23.52
CA THR A 255 7.21 -26.85 23.61
C THR A 255 8.59 -26.30 23.94
N THR A 256 9.10 -26.67 25.11
CA THR A 256 10.45 -26.33 25.55
C THR A 256 11.43 -27.18 24.74
N ASP A 257 11.78 -26.72 23.54
CA ASP A 257 12.71 -27.45 22.67
C ASP A 257 14.11 -27.47 23.32
N SER A 258 14.71 -28.66 23.39
CA SER A 258 16.08 -28.82 23.90
C SER A 258 17.10 -28.15 22.97
N PRO A 259 18.27 -27.69 23.48
CA PRO A 259 19.30 -27.06 22.64
C PRO A 259 19.72 -27.91 21.42
N SER A 260 19.73 -29.24 21.57
CA SER A 260 20.01 -30.19 20.49
C SER A 260 18.95 -30.22 19.38
N GLU A 261 17.68 -30.00 19.72
CA GLU A 261 16.60 -29.98 18.74
C GLU A 261 16.61 -28.67 17.94
N ILE A 262 16.98 -27.55 18.57
CA ILE A 262 17.15 -26.26 17.89
C ILE A 262 18.30 -26.34 16.87
N ASP A 263 19.42 -26.96 17.22
CA ASP A 263 20.54 -27.15 16.29
C ASP A 263 20.18 -28.08 15.13
N ALA A 264 19.43 -29.16 15.39
CA ALA A 264 18.95 -30.06 14.33
C ALA A 264 18.00 -29.33 13.36
N ILE A 265 17.06 -28.53 13.89
CA ILE A 265 16.12 -27.73 13.09
C ILE A 265 16.86 -26.65 12.30
N GLY A 266 17.88 -26.01 12.90
CA GLY A 266 18.76 -25.08 12.23
C GLY A 266 19.45 -25.72 11.03
N ASN A 267 20.03 -26.92 11.21
CA ASN A 267 20.67 -27.66 10.12
C ASN A 267 19.67 -28.03 8.99
N ASP A 268 18.44 -28.44 9.33
CA ASP A 268 17.39 -28.71 8.34
C ASP A 268 17.11 -27.46 7.50
N VAL A 269 16.92 -26.30 8.14
CA VAL A 269 16.69 -25.00 7.46
C VAL A 269 17.88 -24.62 6.57
N LEU A 270 19.10 -24.72 7.08
CA LEU A 270 20.31 -24.39 6.32
C LEU A 270 20.49 -25.31 5.11
N SER A 271 20.10 -26.59 5.21
CA SER A 271 20.18 -27.54 4.10
C SER A 271 19.22 -27.17 2.95
N ILE A 272 18.01 -26.72 3.27
CA ILE A 272 17.02 -26.28 2.27
C ILE A 272 17.51 -25.00 1.58
N ILE A 273 18.02 -24.03 2.37
CA ILE A 273 18.58 -22.79 1.83
C ILE A 273 19.81 -23.09 0.95
N LEU A 274 20.71 -23.97 1.37
CA LEU A 274 21.87 -24.39 0.57
C LEU A 274 21.48 -24.92 -0.81
N ARG A 275 20.33 -25.59 -0.93
CA ARG A 275 19.82 -26.09 -2.21
C ARG A 275 19.19 -24.99 -3.08
N ARG A 276 18.56 -23.98 -2.48
CA ARG A 276 17.69 -23.02 -3.16
C ARG A 276 18.18 -21.57 -3.17
N TYR A 277 19.30 -21.23 -2.51
CA TYR A 277 19.74 -19.83 -2.36
C TYR A 277 20.00 -19.13 -3.70
N ARG A 278 20.29 -19.88 -4.78
CA ARG A 278 20.45 -19.33 -6.13
C ARG A 278 19.12 -18.86 -6.76
N GLU A 279 17.97 -19.20 -6.19
CA GLU A 279 16.67 -18.71 -6.63
C GLU A 279 16.49 -17.24 -6.23
N PRO A 280 16.35 -16.28 -7.19
CA PRO A 280 16.42 -14.84 -6.86
C PRO A 280 15.32 -14.29 -5.96
N HIS A 281 14.17 -14.96 -5.92
CA HIS A 281 12.96 -14.55 -5.20
C HIS A 281 12.53 -15.57 -4.14
N LEU A 282 13.47 -16.38 -3.63
CA LEU A 282 13.21 -17.38 -2.60
C LEU A 282 12.56 -16.73 -1.37
N GLN A 283 11.39 -17.23 -0.97
CA GLN A 283 10.66 -16.75 0.21
C GLN A 283 10.84 -17.66 1.44
N LYS A 284 10.72 -17.09 2.65
CA LYS A 284 10.73 -17.87 3.91
C LYS A 284 9.60 -18.89 3.93
N SER A 285 8.41 -18.54 3.42
CA SER A 285 7.27 -19.46 3.32
C SER A 285 7.54 -20.68 2.45
N GLU A 286 8.32 -20.52 1.37
CA GLU A 286 8.71 -21.65 0.52
C GLU A 286 9.69 -22.57 1.25
N VAL A 287 10.67 -22.01 1.97
CA VAL A 287 11.58 -22.78 2.83
C VAL A 287 10.81 -23.51 3.93
N LEU A 288 9.87 -22.84 4.60
CA LEU A 288 9.04 -23.43 5.66
C LEU A 288 8.08 -24.50 5.15
N SER A 289 7.67 -24.45 3.88
CA SER A 289 6.78 -25.45 3.28
C SER A 289 7.44 -26.83 3.15
N GLU A 290 8.77 -26.86 3.12
CA GLU A 290 9.57 -28.10 3.06
C GLU A 290 9.93 -28.63 4.46
N ILE A 291 9.68 -27.84 5.52
CA ILE A 291 9.88 -28.26 6.90
C ILE A 291 8.69 -29.12 7.36
N PRO A 292 8.92 -30.24 8.08
CA PRO A 292 7.84 -31.04 8.64
C PRO A 292 6.87 -30.20 9.49
N LYS A 293 5.55 -30.35 9.29
CA LYS A 293 4.51 -29.51 9.91
C LYS A 293 4.68 -29.29 11.42
N GLY A 294 5.16 -30.29 12.16
CA GLY A 294 5.41 -30.21 13.61
C GLY A 294 6.59 -29.33 14.03
N LYS A 295 7.49 -28.97 13.10
CA LYS A 295 8.72 -28.20 13.35
C LYS A 295 8.72 -26.80 12.74
N VAL A 296 7.66 -26.42 12.01
CA VAL A 296 7.57 -25.15 11.27
C VAL A 296 7.75 -23.93 12.18
N ASN A 297 7.18 -23.96 13.38
CA ASN A 297 7.27 -22.84 14.33
C ASN A 297 8.70 -22.63 14.84
N ALA A 298 9.37 -23.71 15.22
CA ALA A 298 10.77 -23.67 15.67
C ALA A 298 11.70 -23.24 14.53
N ALA A 299 11.50 -23.75 13.31
CA ALA A 299 12.22 -23.30 12.12
C ALA A 299 11.99 -21.81 11.81
N SER A 300 10.74 -21.34 11.93
CA SER A 300 10.39 -19.93 11.75
C SER A 300 11.10 -19.04 12.77
N LYS A 301 11.14 -19.48 14.05
CA LYS A 301 11.83 -18.77 15.13
C LYS A 301 13.34 -18.70 14.90
N TYR A 302 13.97 -19.80 14.49
CA TYR A 302 15.40 -19.84 14.13
C TYR A 302 15.71 -18.85 13.00
N ILE A 303 14.92 -18.86 11.92
CA ILE A 303 15.08 -17.93 10.80
C ILE A 303 14.91 -16.47 11.25
N THR A 304 13.90 -16.18 12.07
CA THR A 304 13.64 -14.81 12.53
C THR A 304 14.75 -14.28 13.44
N GLN A 305 15.42 -15.14 14.23
CA GLN A 305 16.57 -14.74 15.05
C GLN A 305 17.76 -14.28 14.20
N LEU A 306 18.02 -14.93 13.07
CA LEU A 306 19.12 -14.58 12.16
C LEU A 306 18.71 -13.50 11.14
N GLY A 307 17.40 -13.36 10.89
CA GLY A 307 16.82 -12.54 9.83
C GLY A 307 16.91 -13.24 8.48
N TYR A 308 15.75 -13.57 7.89
CA TYR A 308 15.69 -14.37 6.66
C TYR A 308 16.49 -13.78 5.49
N TYR A 309 16.37 -12.46 5.28
CA TYR A 309 17.11 -11.74 4.25
C TYR A 309 18.63 -11.89 4.43
N ASN A 310 19.13 -11.71 5.65
CA ASN A 310 20.55 -11.85 5.94
C ASN A 310 21.00 -13.29 5.76
N LEU A 311 20.19 -14.24 6.22
CA LEU A 311 20.47 -15.67 6.12
C LEU A 311 20.70 -16.11 4.68
N VAL A 312 19.76 -15.84 3.77
CA VAL A 312 19.89 -16.22 2.36
C VAL A 312 21.05 -15.47 1.69
N ASN A 313 21.19 -14.17 1.96
CA ASN A 313 22.23 -13.37 1.32
C ASN A 313 23.65 -13.68 1.83
N MET A 314 23.83 -14.26 3.02
CA MET A 314 25.13 -14.82 3.42
C MET A 314 25.56 -15.96 2.47
N PHE A 315 24.66 -16.87 2.11
CA PHE A 315 24.96 -17.94 1.15
C PHE A 315 25.30 -17.38 -0.24
N ARG A 316 24.49 -16.43 -0.72
CA ARG A 316 24.72 -15.78 -2.02
C ARG A 316 26.02 -14.99 -2.07
N LEU A 317 26.36 -14.26 -1.00
CA LEU A 317 27.62 -13.50 -0.91
C LEU A 317 28.83 -14.44 -0.82
N GLN A 318 28.73 -15.54 -0.08
CA GLN A 318 29.78 -16.57 -0.03
C GLN A 318 29.99 -17.19 -1.41
N HIS A 319 28.92 -17.53 -2.11
CA HIS A 319 29.00 -18.04 -3.47
C HIS A 319 29.63 -17.01 -4.43
N ALA A 320 29.25 -15.74 -4.32
CA ALA A 320 29.81 -14.67 -5.13
C ALA A 320 31.31 -14.48 -4.90
N ALA A 321 31.79 -14.65 -3.66
CA ALA A 321 33.22 -14.61 -3.33
C ALA A 321 33.97 -15.76 -4.01
N LEU A 322 33.49 -17.00 -3.84
CA LEU A 322 34.07 -18.17 -4.48
C LEU A 322 34.07 -18.04 -6.01
N TYR A 323 32.95 -17.60 -6.60
CA TYR A 323 32.82 -17.41 -8.04
C TYR A 323 33.81 -16.37 -8.55
N LYS A 324 34.03 -15.28 -7.81
CA LYS A 324 35.00 -14.25 -8.19
C LYS A 324 36.44 -14.77 -8.15
N GLU A 325 36.76 -15.61 -7.18
CA GLU A 325 38.07 -16.27 -7.08
C GLU A 325 38.31 -17.23 -8.25
N ALA A 326 37.30 -18.03 -8.61
CA ALA A 326 37.38 -18.95 -9.75
C ALA A 326 37.37 -18.23 -11.12
N HIS A 327 36.69 -17.08 -11.21
CA HIS A 327 36.56 -16.29 -12.44
C HIS A 327 37.01 -14.83 -12.21
N PRO A 328 38.32 -14.53 -12.13
CA PRO A 328 38.82 -13.18 -11.85
C PRO A 328 38.38 -12.13 -12.88
N ALA A 329 38.13 -12.53 -14.13
CA ALA A 329 37.67 -11.66 -15.20
C ALA A 329 36.14 -11.43 -15.23
N ALA A 330 35.36 -12.17 -14.45
CA ALA A 330 33.90 -12.09 -14.45
C ALA A 330 33.42 -10.68 -14.06
N LYS A 331 32.39 -10.21 -14.77
CA LYS A 331 31.77 -8.89 -14.51
C LYS A 331 30.87 -8.98 -13.28
N GLN A 332 30.60 -7.83 -12.65
CA GLN A 332 29.72 -7.79 -11.47
C GLN A 332 28.28 -8.25 -11.77
N GLU A 333 27.79 -8.02 -12.97
CA GLU A 333 26.45 -8.46 -13.40
C GLU A 333 26.37 -9.98 -13.47
N GLU A 334 27.37 -10.62 -14.09
CA GLU A 334 27.51 -12.07 -14.17
C GLU A 334 27.64 -12.70 -12.78
N ILE A 335 28.50 -12.15 -11.90
CA ILE A 335 28.66 -12.64 -10.53
C ILE A 335 27.34 -12.54 -9.74
N ALA A 336 26.59 -11.45 -9.94
CA ALA A 336 25.29 -11.27 -9.29
C ALA A 336 24.30 -12.33 -9.75
N GLU A 337 24.19 -12.56 -11.06
CA GLU A 337 23.27 -13.53 -11.66
C GLU A 337 23.59 -14.97 -11.21
N GLU A 338 24.86 -15.39 -11.33
CA GLU A 338 25.34 -16.72 -10.96
C GLU A 338 25.22 -17.01 -9.46
N SER A 339 25.21 -15.97 -8.64
CA SER A 339 25.05 -16.08 -7.18
C SER A 339 23.62 -15.95 -6.71
N GLY A 340 22.65 -15.87 -7.63
CA GLY A 340 21.22 -15.83 -7.31
C GLY A 340 20.69 -14.46 -6.90
N PHE A 341 21.34 -13.37 -7.27
CA PHE A 341 20.78 -12.02 -7.14
C PHE A 341 19.97 -11.66 -8.39
N SER A 342 18.85 -10.95 -8.23
CA SER A 342 18.04 -10.47 -9.36
C SER A 342 18.73 -9.39 -10.20
N SER A 343 19.69 -8.66 -9.61
CA SER A 343 20.36 -7.54 -10.25
C SER A 343 21.69 -7.21 -9.57
N ARG A 344 22.57 -6.50 -10.29
CA ARG A 344 23.79 -5.89 -9.72
C ARG A 344 23.46 -4.98 -8.52
N THR A 345 22.33 -4.30 -8.56
CA THR A 345 21.87 -3.42 -7.47
C THR A 345 21.48 -4.22 -6.23
N ALA A 346 20.80 -5.36 -6.40
CA ALA A 346 20.47 -6.27 -5.29
C ALA A 346 21.74 -6.82 -4.64
N TYR A 347 22.71 -7.27 -5.44
CA TYR A 347 24.03 -7.70 -4.97
C TYR A 347 24.75 -6.62 -4.16
N TYR A 348 24.82 -5.39 -4.69
CA TYR A 348 25.46 -4.27 -4.02
C TYR A 348 24.79 -3.93 -2.67
N LYS A 349 23.45 -3.93 -2.63
CA LYS A 349 22.69 -3.69 -1.40
C LYS A 349 22.94 -4.79 -0.37
N ALA A 350 22.87 -6.06 -0.77
CA ALA A 350 23.15 -7.20 0.10
C ALA A 350 24.53 -7.09 0.74
N ARG A 351 25.56 -6.76 -0.05
CA ARG A 351 26.93 -6.56 0.43
C ARG A 351 27.06 -5.42 1.44
N LYS A 352 26.19 -4.40 1.38
CA LYS A 352 26.17 -3.27 2.34
C LYS A 352 25.35 -3.59 3.60
N SER A 353 24.30 -4.39 3.47
CA SER A 353 23.36 -4.70 4.57
C SER A 353 23.79 -5.89 5.43
N VAL A 354 24.47 -6.88 4.85
CA VAL A 354 24.98 -8.04 5.60
C VAL A 354 26.28 -7.63 6.28
N ALA A 355 26.24 -7.43 7.59
CA ALA A 355 27.35 -6.87 8.37
C ALA A 355 28.56 -7.83 8.48
N ALA A 356 28.31 -9.14 8.59
CA ALA A 356 29.33 -10.18 8.62
C ALA A 356 28.77 -11.49 8.05
N ILE A 357 29.60 -12.25 7.35
CA ILE A 357 29.29 -13.62 6.93
C ILE A 357 29.73 -14.55 8.06
N ASP A 358 28.81 -15.35 8.59
CA ASP A 358 29.15 -16.39 9.57
C ASP A 358 29.63 -17.65 8.85
N ASP A 359 30.93 -17.91 8.90
CA ASP A 359 31.58 -19.05 8.26
C ASP A 359 30.97 -20.39 8.71
N LYS A 360 30.43 -20.49 9.93
CA LYS A 360 29.79 -21.74 10.41
C LYS A 360 28.50 -22.05 9.66
N ILE A 361 27.78 -21.00 9.25
CA ILE A 361 26.51 -21.09 8.53
C ILE A 361 26.76 -21.42 7.06
N VAL A 362 27.75 -20.78 6.43
CA VAL A 362 28.00 -20.90 4.97
C VAL A 362 29.09 -21.92 4.59
N LYS A 363 29.68 -22.64 5.54
CA LYS A 363 30.76 -23.64 5.31
C LYS A 363 30.49 -24.66 4.20
N SER A 364 29.22 -24.94 3.92
CA SER A 364 28.79 -25.94 2.94
C SER A 364 28.63 -25.38 1.53
N VAL A 365 28.74 -24.06 1.34
CA VAL A 365 28.68 -23.41 0.03
C VAL A 365 29.93 -23.76 -0.77
N LYS A 366 29.72 -24.30 -1.97
CA LYS A 366 30.75 -24.66 -2.94
C LYS A 366 30.29 -24.22 -4.34
N LEU A 367 31.24 -24.04 -5.25
CA LEU A 367 30.98 -23.69 -6.65
C LEU A 367 30.32 -24.83 -7.42
#